data_AF-A0A952SXT8-F1
#
_entry.id   AF-A0A952SXT8-F1
#
_cell.length_a   1.000
_cell.length_b   1.000
_cell.length_c   1.000
_cell.angle_alpha   90.00
_cell.angle_beta   90.00
_cell.angle_gamma   90.00
#
_symmetry.space_group_name_H-M   'P 1'
#
loop_
_entity.id
_entity.type
_entity.pdbx_description
1 polymer ?
#
loop_
_entity_poly.entity_id
_entity_poly.type
_entity_poly.pdbx_seq_one_letter_code
_entity_poly.pdbx_strand_id
1 'polypeptide(L)'
;MTTETTETIQIASDVLQRKIVPLIAKELGVGGPRVTAAVALLDEGATVPFIARYRKEATGNLDDTQLRTLEERLRYLRELEERRAAVLASIEEQGKLTDALRTTIEAATTKQAVEDLYLPFKPKRRTRAQIAREAGLEPLADGLLADPLLVPEQEALKYIRV
;
A
#
# COMPACT_ATOMS: atom_id res chain seq x y z
N MET A 1 15.27 -8.93 16.27
CA MET A 1 14.52 -7.84 15.61
C MET A 1 15.21 -7.38 14.32
N THR A 2 15.80 -8.31 13.54
CA THR A 2 16.67 -7.99 12.37
C THR A 2 16.31 -8.78 11.10
N THR A 3 15.50 -9.84 11.20
CA THR A 3 15.16 -10.71 10.06
C THR A 3 14.02 -10.14 9.21
N GLU A 4 12.93 -9.67 9.82
CA GLU A 4 11.76 -9.12 9.11
C GLU A 4 12.08 -7.83 8.33
N THR A 5 12.94 -6.96 8.89
CA THR A 5 13.39 -5.74 8.20
C THR A 5 14.20 -6.06 6.96
N THR A 6 15.03 -7.11 6.99
CA THR A 6 15.90 -7.49 5.87
C THR A 6 15.09 -8.10 4.74
N GLU A 7 14.12 -8.95 5.03
CA GLU A 7 13.22 -9.56 4.03
C GLU A 7 12.35 -8.51 3.34
N THR A 8 11.82 -7.55 4.08
CA THR A 8 11.00 -6.47 3.52
C THR A 8 11.79 -5.61 2.53
N ILE A 9 13.03 -5.24 2.89
CA ILE A 9 13.94 -4.49 2.00
C ILE A 9 14.26 -5.30 0.74
N GLN A 10 14.48 -6.61 0.88
CA GLN A 10 14.81 -7.48 -0.24
C GLN A 10 13.63 -7.60 -1.23
N ILE A 11 12.41 -7.75 -0.73
CA ILE A 11 11.19 -7.83 -1.57
C ILE A 11 10.98 -6.52 -2.32
N ALA A 12 11.10 -5.37 -1.63
CA ALA A 12 10.96 -4.06 -2.27
C ALA A 12 12.01 -3.85 -3.38
N SER A 13 13.25 -4.29 -3.14
CA SER A 13 14.33 -4.27 -4.12
C SER A 13 14.04 -5.17 -5.33
N ASP A 14 13.51 -6.39 -5.12
CA ASP A 14 13.16 -7.31 -6.20
C ASP A 14 12.04 -6.76 -7.09
N VAL A 15 10.99 -6.20 -6.49
CA VAL A 15 9.89 -5.55 -7.21
C VAL A 15 10.41 -4.38 -8.05
N LEU A 16 11.29 -3.55 -7.47
CA LEU A 16 11.92 -2.44 -8.17
C LEU A 16 12.68 -2.93 -9.42
N GLN A 17 13.53 -3.94 -9.27
CA GLN A 17 14.39 -4.42 -10.37
C GLN A 17 13.62 -5.23 -11.42
N ARG A 18 12.62 -6.03 -11.03
CA ARG A 18 11.90 -6.93 -11.95
C ARG A 18 10.70 -6.29 -12.64
N LYS A 19 10.03 -5.34 -12.00
CA LYS A 19 8.79 -4.73 -12.54
C LYS A 19 9.00 -3.28 -12.93
N ILE A 20 9.46 -2.45 -12.00
CA ILE A 20 9.46 -0.99 -12.18
C ILE A 20 10.55 -0.54 -13.16
N VAL A 21 11.79 -0.95 -12.95
CA VAL A 21 12.93 -0.55 -13.78
C VAL A 21 12.72 -0.92 -15.26
N PRO A 22 12.29 -2.16 -15.62
CA PRO A 22 12.05 -2.51 -17.02
C PRO A 22 10.94 -1.70 -17.68
N LEU A 23 9.86 -1.38 -16.94
CA LEU A 23 8.76 -0.55 -17.45
C LEU A 23 9.24 0.86 -17.78
N ILE A 24 9.94 1.51 -16.85
CA ILE A 24 10.46 2.87 -17.06
C ILE A 24 11.51 2.87 -18.18
N ALA A 25 12.40 1.87 -18.21
CA ALA A 25 13.40 1.74 -19.27
C ALA A 25 12.75 1.66 -20.66
N LYS A 26 11.66 0.87 -20.79
CA LYS A 26 10.87 0.77 -22.01
C LYS A 26 10.18 2.08 -22.37
N GLU A 27 9.57 2.77 -21.40
CA GLU A 27 8.86 4.04 -21.61
C GLU A 27 9.79 5.17 -22.05
N LEU A 28 11.01 5.24 -21.50
CA LEU A 28 12.00 6.26 -21.84
C LEU A 28 12.88 5.89 -23.04
N GLY A 29 12.84 4.63 -23.48
CA GLY A 29 13.72 4.12 -24.53
C GLY A 29 15.20 4.09 -24.12
N VAL A 30 15.48 3.84 -22.83
CA VAL A 30 16.84 3.83 -22.27
C VAL A 30 17.17 2.48 -21.64
N GLY A 31 18.46 2.22 -21.40
CA GLY A 31 18.89 0.97 -20.76
C GLY A 31 18.50 0.89 -19.28
N GLY A 32 18.08 -0.30 -18.82
CA GLY A 32 17.76 -0.58 -17.42
C GLY A 32 18.82 -0.10 -16.41
N PRO A 33 20.14 -0.31 -16.63
CA PRO A 33 21.17 0.19 -15.72
C PRO A 33 21.16 1.72 -15.53
N ARG A 34 20.77 2.49 -16.56
CA ARG A 34 20.66 3.96 -16.47
C ARG A 34 19.49 4.36 -15.56
N VAL A 35 18.37 3.66 -15.69
CA VAL A 35 17.21 3.85 -14.81
C VAL A 35 17.57 3.47 -13.38
N THR A 36 18.19 2.30 -13.16
CA THR A 36 18.62 1.87 -11.82
C THR A 36 19.53 2.89 -11.15
N ALA A 37 20.51 3.44 -11.87
CA ALA A 37 21.39 4.48 -11.34
C ALA A 37 20.64 5.77 -11.00
N ALA A 38 19.72 6.22 -11.86
CA ALA A 38 18.90 7.40 -11.58
C ALA A 38 17.97 7.20 -10.37
N VAL A 39 17.36 6.02 -10.25
CA VAL A 39 16.53 5.65 -9.10
C VAL A 39 17.34 5.68 -7.81
N ALA A 40 18.54 5.08 -7.79
CA ALA A 40 19.41 5.09 -6.61
C ALA A 40 19.73 6.52 -6.14
N LEU A 41 20.05 7.43 -7.07
CA LEU A 41 20.31 8.83 -6.74
C LEU A 41 19.05 9.54 -6.19
N LEU A 42 17.87 9.28 -6.76
CA LEU A 42 16.61 9.83 -6.25
C LEU A 42 16.30 9.30 -4.85
N ASP A 43 16.56 8.03 -4.58
CA ASP A 43 16.37 7.40 -3.27
C ASP A 43 17.34 7.93 -2.21
N GLU A 44 18.55 8.32 -2.62
CA GLU A 44 19.52 9.05 -1.79
C GLU A 44 19.10 10.52 -1.54
N GLY A 45 17.98 10.98 -2.11
CA GLY A 45 17.45 12.32 -1.94
C GLY A 45 18.02 13.36 -2.92
N ALA A 46 18.72 12.93 -3.97
CA ALA A 46 19.16 13.84 -5.02
C ALA A 46 17.95 14.36 -5.82
N THR A 47 17.97 15.65 -6.18
CA THR A 47 16.91 16.25 -7.00
C THR A 47 17.19 16.08 -8.49
N VAL A 48 16.15 16.10 -9.34
CA VAL A 48 16.32 16.03 -10.80
C VAL A 48 17.31 17.08 -11.33
N PRO A 49 17.23 18.38 -10.97
CA PRO A 49 18.22 19.37 -11.43
C PRO A 49 19.64 19.07 -10.98
N PHE A 50 19.81 18.48 -9.79
CA PHE A 50 21.13 18.08 -9.29
C PHE A 50 21.69 16.91 -10.10
N ILE A 51 20.89 15.86 -10.35
CA ILE A 51 21.29 14.70 -11.14
C ILE A 51 21.64 15.14 -12.57
N ALA A 52 20.76 15.92 -13.18
CA ALA A 52 20.91 16.45 -14.53
C ALA A 52 22.14 17.33 -14.70
N ARG A 53 22.70 17.94 -13.64
CA ARG A 53 23.89 18.79 -13.72
C ARG A 53 25.17 18.08 -13.29
N TYR A 54 25.12 17.36 -12.18
CA TYR A 54 26.30 16.89 -11.46
C TYR A 54 26.47 15.36 -11.47
N ARG A 55 25.48 14.60 -11.96
CA ARG A 55 25.52 13.13 -12.01
C ARG A 55 25.18 12.56 -13.39
N LYS A 56 25.40 13.34 -14.45
CA LYS A 56 25.13 12.94 -15.84
C LYS A 56 25.80 11.62 -16.23
N GLU A 57 27.06 11.43 -15.86
CA GLU A 57 27.79 10.21 -16.21
C GLU A 57 27.24 8.98 -15.50
N ALA A 58 26.84 9.13 -14.24
CA ALA A 58 26.27 8.05 -13.44
C ALA A 58 24.95 7.53 -14.04
N THR A 59 24.14 8.39 -14.65
CA THR A 59 22.87 8.00 -15.30
C THR A 59 23.02 7.70 -16.79
N GLY A 60 24.24 7.74 -17.36
CA GLY A 60 24.43 7.56 -18.80
C GLY A 60 23.83 8.69 -19.64
N ASN A 61 23.94 9.92 -19.13
CA ASN A 61 23.52 11.19 -19.74
C ASN A 61 22.01 11.33 -19.96
N LEU A 62 21.19 10.88 -19.01
CA LEU A 62 19.76 11.23 -19.00
C LEU A 62 19.59 12.75 -18.90
N ASP A 63 18.72 13.31 -19.74
CA ASP A 63 18.39 14.74 -19.71
C ASP A 63 17.32 15.08 -18.66
N ASP A 64 17.09 16.38 -18.43
CA ASP A 64 16.13 16.88 -17.42
C ASP A 64 14.70 16.36 -17.68
N THR A 65 14.28 16.28 -18.95
CA THR A 65 12.95 15.79 -19.33
C THR A 65 12.80 14.30 -19.02
N GLN A 66 13.81 13.51 -19.36
CA GLN A 66 13.85 12.07 -19.06
C GLN A 66 13.86 11.82 -17.55
N LEU A 67 14.64 12.59 -16.78
CA LEU A 67 14.72 12.46 -15.33
C LEU A 67 13.42 12.85 -14.63
N ARG A 68 12.71 13.89 -15.07
CA ARG A 68 11.37 14.24 -14.55
C ARG A 68 10.36 13.15 -14.84
N THR A 69 10.33 12.67 -16.08
CA THR A 69 9.45 11.57 -16.48
C THR A 69 9.74 10.32 -15.64
N LEU A 70 11.03 9.99 -15.45
CA LEU A 70 11.45 8.89 -14.59
C LEU A 70 10.95 9.05 -13.16
N GLU A 71 11.13 10.22 -12.53
CA GLU A 71 10.71 10.50 -11.15
C GLU A 71 9.19 10.34 -10.99
N GLU A 72 8.41 10.89 -11.90
CA GLU A 72 6.95 10.79 -11.89
C GLU A 72 6.48 9.34 -12.05
N ARG A 73 7.05 8.61 -13.01
CA ARG A 73 6.71 7.21 -13.27
C ARG A 73 7.14 6.29 -12.13
N LEU A 74 8.33 6.51 -11.57
CA LEU A 74 8.83 5.79 -10.40
C LEU A 74 7.87 5.91 -9.22
N ARG A 75 7.44 7.13 -8.90
CA ARG A 75 6.46 7.40 -7.83
C ARG A 75 5.14 6.67 -8.10
N TYR A 76 4.56 6.82 -9.29
CA TYR A 76 3.30 6.17 -9.63
C TYR A 76 3.38 4.64 -9.53
N LEU A 77 4.45 4.04 -10.03
CA LEU A 77 4.64 2.59 -10.04
C LEU A 77 4.90 2.05 -8.63
N ARG A 78 5.65 2.76 -7.78
CA ARG A 78 5.82 2.40 -6.36
C ARG A 78 4.49 2.40 -5.63
N GLU A 79 3.69 3.45 -5.78
CA GLU A 79 2.36 3.54 -5.17
C GLU A 79 1.42 2.44 -5.69
N LEU A 80 1.54 2.04 -6.96
CA LEU A 80 0.80 0.90 -7.52
C LEU A 80 1.21 -0.43 -6.86
N GLU A 81 2.51 -0.70 -6.75
CA GLU A 81 3.02 -1.94 -6.14
C GLU A 81 2.70 -2.02 -4.65
N GLU A 82 2.85 -0.91 -3.92
CA GLU A 82 2.46 -0.81 -2.51
C GLU A 82 0.97 -1.09 -2.33
N ARG A 83 0.13 -0.48 -3.17
CA ARG A 83 -1.31 -0.71 -3.10
C ARG A 83 -1.68 -2.15 -3.45
N ARG A 84 -1.03 -2.73 -4.46
CA ARG A 84 -1.20 -4.14 -4.84
C ARG A 84 -0.85 -5.07 -3.68
N ALA A 85 0.28 -4.86 -3.01
CA ALA A 85 0.70 -5.65 -1.86
C ALA A 85 -0.32 -5.56 -0.71
N ALA A 86 -0.80 -4.35 -0.40
CA ALA A 86 -1.83 -4.15 0.63
C ALA A 86 -3.15 -4.85 0.29
N VAL A 87 -3.57 -4.83 -0.99
CA VAL A 87 -4.77 -5.53 -1.46
C VAL A 87 -4.61 -7.04 -1.34
N LEU A 88 -3.47 -7.60 -1.78
CA LEU A 88 -3.19 -9.03 -1.67
C LEU A 88 -3.23 -9.48 -0.20
N ALA A 89 -2.52 -8.77 0.69
CA ALA A 89 -2.52 -9.05 2.12
C ALA A 89 -3.94 -9.00 2.71
N SER A 90 -4.72 -7.96 2.39
CA SER A 90 -6.10 -7.82 2.89
C SER A 90 -7.04 -8.94 2.43
N ILE A 91 -6.84 -9.49 1.23
CA ILE A 91 -7.64 -10.62 0.71
C ILE A 91 -7.16 -11.95 1.31
N GLU A 92 -5.85 -12.10 1.51
CA GLU A 92 -5.22 -13.25 2.15
C GLU A 92 -5.63 -13.40 3.61
N GLU A 93 -5.65 -12.29 4.36
CA GLU A 93 -6.16 -12.25 5.75
C GLU A 93 -7.62 -12.69 5.86
N GLN A 94 -8.42 -12.52 4.80
CA GLN A 94 -9.79 -13.01 4.75
C GLN A 94 -9.91 -14.49 4.34
N GLY A 95 -8.80 -15.15 4.01
CA GLY A 95 -8.77 -16.51 3.48
C GLY A 95 -9.40 -16.64 2.09
N LYS A 96 -9.51 -15.55 1.33
CA LYS A 96 -10.21 -15.50 0.04
C LYS A 96 -9.27 -15.40 -1.17
N LEU A 97 -7.96 -15.37 -0.94
CA LEU A 97 -6.99 -15.20 -2.00
C LEU A 97 -6.73 -16.53 -2.71
N THR A 98 -7.32 -16.70 -3.90
CA THR A 98 -7.03 -17.83 -4.77
C THR A 98 -5.83 -17.54 -5.67
N ASP A 99 -5.14 -18.56 -6.16
CA ASP A 99 -4.00 -18.39 -7.09
C ASP A 99 -4.39 -17.65 -8.37
N ALA A 100 -5.59 -17.91 -8.89
CA ALA A 100 -6.13 -17.21 -10.05
C ALA A 100 -6.36 -15.71 -9.76
N LEU A 101 -6.88 -15.37 -8.58
CA LEU A 101 -7.10 -13.99 -8.17
C LEU A 101 -5.76 -13.28 -7.91
N ARG A 102 -4.81 -13.94 -7.24
CA ARG A 102 -3.44 -13.44 -7.05
C ARG A 102 -2.82 -13.08 -8.40
N THR A 103 -2.84 -14.00 -9.36
CA THR A 103 -2.31 -13.78 -10.70
C THR A 103 -2.97 -12.59 -11.40
N THR A 104 -4.29 -12.46 -11.26
CA THR A 104 -5.05 -11.36 -11.87
C THR A 104 -4.68 -10.00 -11.27
N ILE A 105 -4.54 -9.92 -9.93
CA ILE A 105 -4.13 -8.71 -9.22
C ILE A 105 -2.68 -8.34 -9.55
N GLU A 106 -1.79 -9.33 -9.67
CA GLU A 106 -0.39 -9.12 -10.04
C GLU A 106 -0.22 -8.62 -11.48
N ALA A 107 -1.11 -9.02 -12.38
CA ALA A 107 -1.15 -8.57 -13.77
C ALA A 107 -1.78 -7.17 -13.95
N ALA A 108 -2.46 -6.62 -12.93
CA ALA A 108 -3.12 -5.32 -13.03
C ALA A 108 -2.10 -4.18 -13.20
N THR A 109 -2.22 -3.44 -14.31
CA THR A 109 -1.25 -2.39 -14.72
C THR A 109 -1.65 -0.99 -14.26
N THR A 110 -2.85 -0.81 -13.68
CA THR A 110 -3.34 0.48 -13.21
C THR A 110 -3.86 0.39 -11.78
N LYS A 111 -3.77 1.50 -11.04
CA LYS A 111 -4.32 1.58 -9.68
C LYS A 111 -5.81 1.30 -9.65
N GLN A 112 -6.54 1.80 -10.66
CA GLN A 112 -7.98 1.56 -10.79
C GLN A 112 -8.30 0.07 -10.93
N ALA A 113 -7.56 -0.66 -11.79
CA ALA A 113 -7.79 -2.09 -11.95
C ALA A 113 -7.53 -2.87 -10.65
N VAL A 114 -6.51 -2.48 -9.88
CA VAL A 114 -6.26 -3.05 -8.54
C VAL A 114 -7.45 -2.78 -7.60
N GLU A 115 -8.00 -1.55 -7.59
CA GLU A 115 -9.17 -1.23 -6.77
C GLU A 115 -10.43 -1.98 -7.19
N ASP A 116 -10.68 -2.10 -8.48
CA ASP A 116 -11.86 -2.79 -9.01
C ASP A 116 -11.84 -4.28 -8.61
N LEU A 117 -10.67 -4.92 -8.67
CA LEU A 117 -10.45 -6.29 -8.21
C LEU A 117 -10.60 -6.42 -6.69
N TYR A 118 -10.21 -5.39 -5.94
CA TYR A 118 -10.34 -5.37 -4.48
C TYR A 118 -11.78 -5.13 -4.00
N LEU A 119 -12.61 -4.45 -4.80
CA LEU A 119 -13.93 -3.97 -4.40
C LEU A 119 -14.82 -5.04 -3.74
N PRO A 120 -14.90 -6.30 -4.21
CA PRO A 120 -15.70 -7.36 -3.58
C PRO A 120 -15.19 -7.79 -2.20
N PHE A 121 -13.91 -7.54 -1.91
CA PHE A 121 -13.23 -7.96 -0.69
C PHE A 121 -13.03 -6.83 0.29
N LYS A 122 -13.30 -5.58 -0.10
CA LYS A 122 -13.15 -4.41 0.75
C LYS A 122 -13.98 -4.60 2.02
N PRO A 123 -13.36 -4.69 3.21
CA PRO A 123 -14.08 -4.93 4.44
C PRO A 123 -15.08 -3.79 4.65
N LYS A 124 -16.33 -4.17 4.93
CA LYS A 124 -17.33 -3.18 5.31
C LYS A 124 -16.88 -2.54 6.63
N ARG A 125 -16.93 -1.21 6.70
CA ARG A 125 -16.61 -0.49 7.93
C ARG A 125 -17.46 -1.05 9.07
N ARG A 126 -16.82 -1.63 10.08
CA ARG A 126 -17.47 -1.93 11.34
C ARG A 126 -17.93 -0.61 11.95
N THR A 127 -19.23 -0.48 12.20
CA THR A 127 -19.75 0.70 12.88
C THR A 127 -19.41 0.62 14.36
N ARG A 128 -19.33 1.78 15.04
CA ARG A 128 -19.19 1.81 16.51
C ARG A 128 -20.28 0.97 17.21
N ALA A 129 -21.49 0.95 16.63
CA ALA A 129 -22.59 0.11 17.09
C ALA A 129 -22.30 -1.40 16.94
N GLN A 130 -21.75 -1.84 15.80
CA GLN A 130 -21.36 -3.25 15.63
C GLN A 130 -20.27 -3.67 16.63
N ILE A 131 -19.26 -2.81 16.82
CA ILE A 131 -18.19 -3.07 17.80
C ILE A 131 -18.78 -3.15 19.23
N ALA A 132 -19.70 -2.24 19.57
CA ALA A 132 -20.37 -2.24 20.86
C ALA A 132 -21.21 -3.51 21.09
N ARG A 133 -21.96 -3.96 20.07
CA ARG A 133 -22.74 -5.22 20.14
C ARG A 133 -21.84 -6.43 20.34
N GLU A 134 -20.75 -6.54 19.58
CA GLU A 134 -19.77 -7.63 19.68
C GLU A 134 -19.04 -7.63 21.04
N ALA A 135 -18.85 -6.46 21.66
CA ALA A 135 -18.35 -6.34 23.02
C ALA A 135 -19.37 -6.76 24.09
N GLY A 136 -20.63 -7.02 23.71
CA GLY A 136 -21.72 -7.40 24.60
C GLY A 136 -22.46 -6.22 25.22
N LEU A 137 -22.40 -5.02 24.63
CA LEU A 137 -23.05 -3.81 25.15
C LEU A 137 -24.53 -3.69 24.71
N GLU A 138 -25.04 -4.63 23.93
CA GLU A 138 -26.45 -4.61 23.46
C GLU A 138 -27.45 -4.64 24.62
N PRO A 139 -27.30 -5.49 25.66
CA PRO A 139 -28.25 -5.50 26.79
C PRO A 139 -28.20 -4.23 27.64
N LEU A 140 -27.07 -3.53 27.70
CA LEU A 140 -26.97 -2.22 28.37
C LEU A 140 -27.81 -1.17 27.64
N ALA A 141 -27.71 -1.13 26.30
CA ALA A 141 -28.47 -0.20 25.49
C ALA A 141 -29.98 -0.48 25.58
N ASP A 142 -30.39 -1.75 25.50
CA ASP A 142 -31.79 -2.15 25.59
C ASP A 142 -32.38 -1.84 26.98
N GLY A 143 -31.60 -2.08 28.05
CA GLY A 143 -32.02 -1.77 29.42
C GLY A 143 -32.26 -0.27 29.65
N LEU A 144 -31.30 0.58 29.26
CA LEU A 144 -31.44 2.04 29.40
C LEU A 144 -32.54 2.63 28.52
N LEU A 145 -32.84 1.99 27.37
CA LEU A 145 -33.95 2.39 26.52
C LEU A 145 -35.32 2.00 27.12
N ALA A 146 -35.39 0.83 27.76
CA ALA A 146 -36.63 0.31 28.35
C ALA A 146 -37.02 1.01 29.65
N ASP A 147 -36.04 1.42 30.48
CA ASP A 147 -36.27 2.09 31.75
C ASP A 147 -35.42 3.37 31.90
N PRO A 148 -36.00 4.57 31.67
CA PRO A 148 -35.33 5.85 31.82
C PRO A 148 -34.94 6.22 33.27
N LEU A 149 -35.40 5.46 34.28
CA LEU A 149 -35.03 5.69 35.68
C LEU A 149 -33.67 5.07 36.04
N LEU A 150 -33.14 4.20 35.18
CA LEU A 150 -31.81 3.63 35.37
C LEU A 150 -30.73 4.71 35.27
N VAL A 151 -29.71 4.61 36.14
CA VAL A 151 -28.54 5.51 36.10
C VAL A 151 -27.52 4.93 35.11
N PRO A 152 -27.26 5.59 33.96
CA PRO A 152 -26.44 5.03 32.89
C PRO A 152 -25.05 4.62 33.34
N GLU A 153 -24.40 5.45 34.16
CA GLU A 153 -23.04 5.21 34.64
C GLU A 153 -22.96 3.99 35.57
N GLN A 154 -23.99 3.74 36.38
CA GLN A 154 -24.03 2.61 37.31
C GLN A 154 -24.27 1.29 36.57
N GLU A 155 -25.19 1.31 35.60
CA GLU A 155 -25.49 0.14 34.77
C GLU A 155 -24.32 -0.24 33.87
N ALA A 156 -23.56 0.74 33.37
CA ALA A 156 -22.40 0.52 32.51
C ALA A 156 -21.25 -0.24 33.21
N LEU A 157 -21.13 -0.14 34.54
CA LEU A 157 -20.07 -0.83 35.31
C LEU A 157 -20.09 -2.35 35.09
N LYS A 158 -21.27 -2.94 34.82
CA LYS A 158 -21.45 -4.38 34.59
C LYS A 158 -20.80 -4.87 33.29
N TYR A 159 -20.42 -3.96 32.39
CA TYR A 159 -19.94 -4.27 31.04
C TYR A 159 -18.49 -3.86 30.78
N ILE A 160 -17.82 -3.25 31.77
CA ILE A 160 -16.41 -2.89 31.68
C ILE A 160 -15.57 -4.17 31.84
N ARG A 161 -14.80 -4.52 30.80
CA ARG A 161 -13.82 -5.61 30.88
C ARG A 161 -12.48 -5.01 31.31
N VAL A 162 -11.97 -5.42 32.47
CA VAL A 162 -10.64 -5.07 32.99
C VAL A 162 -9.60 -6.05 32.46
#